data_AF-A0A2V6SMD6-F1
#
_entry.id   AF-A0A2V6SMD6-F1
#
_cell.length_a   1.000
_cell.length_b   1.000
_cell.length_c   1.000
_cell.angle_alpha   90.00
_cell.angle_beta   90.00
_cell.angle_gamma   90.00
#
_symmetry.space_group_name_H-M   'P 1'
#
loop_
_entity.id
_entity.type
_entity.pdbx_description
1 polymer ?
#
loop_
_entity_poly.entity_id
_entity_poly.type
_entity_poly.pdbx_seq_one_letter_code
_entity_poly.pdbx_strand_id
1 'polypeptide(L)'
;MKRRTFMGMLSGGLLAGPLATEAQQAAKIARIGYLTTNLAANPHLREAFLQGLRDLGYVEGRSVVVETRAADGKVGRLPALAAELIALKVDVIVAASTPPALAAKQATRTLPIVFAATADAVASGLVTSLARPGGNVTGLSFLAPELVGKYLEQLTQAVHGVSRVAVLSHPGALGERTERAMLKGAEVTARGLGVQLQFLEARGPDDFDRAFSEMTRGRTQALTVLTSIMLFDERRRLVDLARRYLRGQDSQGHQARRPARRAADEVRAGHQPQDRQGPRPDNSAVAAATGG
;
A
#
# COMPACT_ATOMS: atom_id res chain seq x y z
N MET A 1 49.54 76.87 -10.16
CA MET A 1 51.00 76.81 -9.91
C MET A 1 51.17 76.66 -8.40
N LYS A 2 51.76 75.62 -7.77
CA LYS A 2 52.90 74.71 -8.02
C LYS A 2 52.57 73.38 -7.31
N ARG A 3 52.39 72.21 -7.93
CA ARG A 3 53.34 71.16 -8.36
C ARG A 3 54.67 71.06 -7.59
N ARG A 4 54.96 69.83 -7.10
CA ARG A 4 56.21 69.25 -6.56
C ARG A 4 56.43 69.43 -5.04
N THR A 5 56.89 68.50 -4.22
CA THR A 5 57.30 67.08 -4.26
C THR A 5 57.71 66.77 -2.81
N PHE A 6 57.25 65.70 -2.17
CA PHE A 6 58.11 64.91 -1.27
C PHE A 6 57.46 63.57 -0.91
N MET A 7 57.95 62.50 -1.56
CA MET A 7 57.87 61.15 -1.03
C MET A 7 58.91 61.01 0.07
N GLY A 8 58.48 60.58 1.26
CA GLY A 8 59.37 60.16 2.35
C GLY A 8 58.78 58.91 3.02
N MET A 9 59.46 57.78 2.83
CA MET A 9 59.20 56.49 3.48
C MET A 9 59.24 56.57 5.01
N LEU A 10 58.31 55.87 5.67
CA LEU A 10 58.47 55.20 6.97
C LEU A 10 57.33 54.15 7.04
N SER A 11 57.51 52.88 6.71
CA SER A 11 58.19 51.83 7.50
C SER A 11 57.64 51.72 8.93
N GLY A 12 56.75 50.75 9.19
CA GLY A 12 56.51 50.24 10.54
C GLY A 12 55.06 49.87 10.87
N GLY A 13 54.74 48.58 10.82
CA GLY A 13 53.56 48.00 11.47
C GLY A 13 52.79 46.99 10.62
N LEU A 14 53.34 45.78 10.45
CA LEU A 14 52.47 44.63 10.19
C LEU A 14 51.59 44.45 11.43
N LEU A 15 50.32 44.85 11.33
CA LEU A 15 49.28 44.39 12.23
C LEU A 15 49.06 42.91 11.95
N ALA A 16 49.80 42.05 12.65
CA ALA A 16 49.44 40.65 12.83
C ALA A 16 48.16 40.62 13.67
N GLY A 17 47.01 40.83 13.02
CA GLY A 17 45.72 40.53 13.61
C GLY A 17 45.66 39.02 13.89
N PRO A 18 45.20 38.59 15.07
CA PRO A 18 44.95 37.18 15.28
C PRO A 18 43.86 36.81 14.29
N LEU A 19 44.17 35.92 13.34
CA LEU A 19 43.16 35.10 12.72
C LEU A 19 42.45 34.43 13.88
N ALA A 20 41.26 34.93 14.20
CA ALA A 20 40.29 34.19 14.97
C ALA A 20 39.98 32.95 14.12
N THR A 21 40.81 31.92 14.29
CA THR A 21 40.37 30.54 14.16
C THR A 21 39.14 30.47 15.05
N GLU A 22 37.96 30.59 14.44
CA GLU A 22 36.75 30.02 14.99
C GLU A 22 37.12 28.56 15.24
N ALA A 23 37.52 28.28 16.49
CA ALA A 23 37.62 26.94 16.99
C ALA A 23 36.22 26.37 16.83
N GLN A 24 36.03 25.61 15.75
CA GLN A 24 34.79 24.92 15.43
C GLN A 24 34.44 24.12 16.67
N GLN A 25 33.51 24.62 17.49
CA GLN A 25 32.89 23.82 18.53
C GLN A 25 32.51 22.53 17.85
N ALA A 26 33.09 21.41 18.28
CA ALA A 26 32.82 20.11 17.69
C ALA A 26 31.32 20.00 17.50
N ALA A 27 30.87 19.94 16.25
CA ALA A 27 29.45 20.12 15.92
C ALA A 27 28.65 19.15 16.79
N LYS A 28 27.78 19.69 17.65
CA LYS A 28 26.97 18.88 18.56
C LYS A 28 26.25 17.83 17.72
N ILE A 29 26.53 16.55 17.97
CA ILE A 29 25.89 15.45 17.25
C ILE A 29 24.38 15.55 17.54
N ALA A 30 23.60 15.82 16.50
CA ALA A 30 22.15 15.95 16.61
C ALA A 30 21.54 14.59 16.94
N ARG A 31 20.51 14.60 17.79
CA ARG A 31 19.86 13.39 18.25
C ARG A 31 18.40 13.37 17.87
N ILE A 32 18.01 12.31 17.20
CA ILE A 32 16.70 12.11 16.63
C ILE A 32 15.99 11.03 17.43
N GLY A 33 14.81 11.33 17.97
CA GLY A 33 13.94 10.31 18.54
C GLY A 33 13.07 9.69 17.45
N TYR A 34 13.21 8.39 17.17
CA TYR A 34 12.34 7.68 16.22
C TYR A 34 11.28 6.87 16.98
N LEU A 35 10.03 7.34 16.95
CA LEU A 35 8.90 6.72 17.66
C LEU A 35 8.00 5.96 16.68
N THR A 36 7.78 4.67 16.93
CA THR A 36 6.97 3.81 16.06
C THR A 36 6.06 2.85 16.84
N THR A 37 4.94 2.45 16.23
CA THR A 37 4.02 1.47 16.82
C THR A 37 4.61 0.07 16.82
N ASN A 38 5.19 -0.37 15.69
CA ASN A 38 5.69 -1.73 15.54
C ASN A 38 6.89 -1.75 14.58
N LEU A 39 8.11 -1.79 15.14
CA LEU A 39 9.34 -1.83 14.35
C LEU A 39 9.55 -3.20 13.70
N ALA A 40 9.22 -4.28 14.40
CA ALA A 40 9.44 -5.65 13.92
C ALA A 40 8.58 -6.00 12.69
N ALA A 41 7.34 -5.48 12.62
CA ALA A 41 6.49 -5.68 11.45
C ALA A 41 6.97 -4.90 10.22
N ASN A 42 7.61 -3.74 10.42
CA ASN A 42 7.99 -2.82 9.33
C ASN A 42 9.42 -2.27 9.48
N PRO A 43 10.45 -3.12 9.52
CA PRO A 43 11.84 -2.67 9.69
C PRO A 43 12.30 -1.78 8.53
N HIS A 44 11.83 -2.09 7.31
CA HIS A 44 12.13 -1.36 6.08
C HIS A 44 11.79 0.14 6.16
N LEU A 45 10.82 0.57 6.97
CA LEU A 45 10.48 1.99 7.12
C LEU A 45 11.59 2.76 7.86
N ARG A 46 12.16 2.15 8.92
CA ARG A 46 13.30 2.74 9.62
C ARG A 46 14.55 2.73 8.72
N GLU A 47 14.76 1.65 7.97
CA GLU A 47 15.89 1.57 7.03
C GLU A 47 15.81 2.63 5.94
N ALA A 48 14.62 2.86 5.37
CA ALA A 48 14.37 3.92 4.39
C ALA A 48 14.62 5.31 4.99
N PHE A 49 14.18 5.54 6.23
CA PHE A 49 14.48 6.77 6.97
C PHE A 49 16.00 6.98 7.13
N LEU A 50 16.72 5.96 7.60
CA LEU A 50 18.17 6.00 7.75
C LEU A 50 18.89 6.16 6.40
N GLN A 51 18.37 5.58 5.32
CA GLN A 51 18.89 5.77 3.97
C GLN A 51 18.74 7.23 3.53
N GLY A 52 17.56 7.82 3.70
CA GLY A 52 17.34 9.23 3.37
C GLY A 52 18.24 10.18 4.17
N LEU A 53 18.49 9.87 5.46
CA LEU A 53 19.49 10.59 6.24
C LEU A 53 20.89 10.46 5.64
N ARG A 54 21.31 9.23 5.28
CA ARG A 54 22.63 8.96 4.69
C ARG A 54 22.83 9.67 3.35
N ASP A 55 21.80 9.71 2.51
CA ASP A 55 21.84 10.40 1.21
C ASP A 55 22.04 11.92 1.37
N LEU A 56 21.64 12.47 2.52
CA LEU A 56 21.85 13.87 2.91
C LEU A 56 23.15 14.09 3.72
N GLY A 57 23.97 13.06 3.92
CA GLY A 57 25.22 13.13 4.70
C GLY A 57 25.05 12.93 6.22
N TYR A 58 23.85 12.61 6.70
CA TYR A 58 23.59 12.28 8.09
C TYR A 58 23.72 10.76 8.32
N VAL A 59 24.77 10.34 9.02
CA VAL A 59 25.10 8.93 9.26
C VAL A 59 24.93 8.65 10.75
N GLU A 60 24.08 7.66 11.07
CA GLU A 60 23.86 7.20 12.44
C GLU A 60 25.18 6.76 13.10
N GLY A 61 25.43 7.21 14.32
CA GLY A 61 26.65 6.93 15.08
C GLY A 61 27.86 7.78 14.68
N ARG A 62 27.74 8.62 13.64
CA ARG A 62 28.83 9.51 13.18
C ARG A 62 28.43 10.98 13.21
N SER A 63 27.38 11.37 12.50
CA SER A 63 26.90 12.77 12.45
C SER A 63 25.54 12.96 13.11
N VAL A 64 24.80 11.88 13.37
CA VAL A 64 23.55 11.89 14.15
C VAL A 64 23.46 10.66 15.06
N VAL A 65 22.68 10.76 16.14
CA VAL A 65 22.24 9.62 16.97
C VAL A 65 20.76 9.41 16.77
N VAL A 66 20.31 8.17 16.54
CA VAL A 66 18.88 7.86 16.38
C VAL A 66 18.39 6.98 17.54
N GLU A 67 17.71 7.61 18.49
CA GLU A 67 17.08 6.95 19.63
C GLU A 67 15.75 6.34 19.21
N THR A 68 15.72 5.02 19.02
CA THR A 68 14.50 4.33 18.57
C THR A 68 13.64 3.87 19.75
N ARG A 69 12.32 4.11 19.68
CA ARG A 69 11.34 3.59 20.64
C ARG A 69 10.17 2.96 19.88
N ALA A 70 9.92 1.69 20.16
CA ALA A 70 8.85 0.90 19.55
C ALA A 70 7.84 0.45 20.61
N ALA A 71 6.55 0.52 20.27
CA ALA A 71 5.49 0.11 21.17
C ALA A 71 5.16 -1.40 21.10
N ASP A 72 5.80 -2.14 20.21
CA ASP A 72 5.56 -3.57 19.93
C ASP A 72 4.07 -3.88 19.70
N GLY A 73 3.41 -3.04 18.88
CA GLY A 73 1.98 -3.11 18.57
C GLY A 73 1.06 -2.54 19.65
N LYS A 74 1.56 -2.27 20.85
CA LYS A 74 0.74 -1.81 22.00
C LYS A 74 0.66 -0.29 22.06
N VAL A 75 -0.32 0.28 21.34
CA VAL A 75 -0.55 1.75 21.25
C VAL A 75 -0.51 2.46 22.61
N GLY A 76 -1.04 1.84 23.68
CA GLY A 76 -1.03 2.39 25.03
C GLY A 76 0.36 2.66 25.64
N ARG A 77 1.44 2.10 25.07
CA ARG A 77 2.83 2.39 25.51
C ARG A 77 3.40 3.67 24.92
N LEU A 78 2.83 4.19 23.83
CA LEU A 78 3.38 5.32 23.09
C LEU A 78 3.55 6.60 23.93
N PRO A 79 2.64 6.97 24.87
CA PRO A 79 2.85 8.14 25.72
C PRO A 79 4.10 8.04 26.58
N ALA A 80 4.35 6.89 27.21
CA ALA A 80 5.55 6.68 28.03
C ALA A 80 6.82 6.71 27.17
N LEU A 81 6.80 6.07 26.01
CA LEU A 81 7.92 6.05 25.06
C LEU A 81 8.23 7.45 24.50
N ALA A 82 7.22 8.28 24.27
CA ALA A 82 7.41 9.69 23.89
C ALA A 82 8.06 10.49 25.03
N ALA A 83 7.64 10.26 26.27
CA ALA A 83 8.24 10.89 27.45
C ALA A 83 9.71 10.49 27.63
N GLU A 84 10.07 9.22 27.36
CA GLU A 84 11.47 8.78 27.38
C GLU A 84 12.33 9.54 26.36
N LEU A 85 11.84 9.75 25.13
CA LEU A 85 12.56 10.53 24.11
C LEU A 85 12.76 11.99 24.54
N ILE A 86 11.76 12.59 25.19
CA ILE A 86 11.87 13.94 25.74
C ILE A 86 12.87 13.98 26.89
N ALA A 87 12.82 13.02 27.82
CA ALA A 87 13.73 12.92 28.95
C ALA A 87 15.18 12.72 28.49
N LEU A 88 15.37 12.01 27.39
CA LEU A 88 16.65 11.89 26.73
C LEU A 88 17.15 13.27 26.26
N LYS A 89 16.27 14.22 25.92
CA LYS A 89 16.56 15.53 25.29
C LYS A 89 16.93 15.43 23.82
N VAL A 90 16.23 14.59 23.07
CA VAL A 90 16.38 14.57 21.60
C VAL A 90 16.09 15.96 21.02
N ASP A 91 16.69 16.29 19.88
CA ASP A 91 16.53 17.60 19.22
C ASP A 91 15.29 17.62 18.29
N VAL A 92 14.82 16.45 17.83
CA VAL A 92 13.59 16.27 17.03
C VAL A 92 13.01 14.87 17.26
N ILE A 93 11.68 14.74 17.21
CA ILE A 93 10.99 13.43 17.19
C ILE A 93 10.47 13.16 15.79
N VAL A 94 10.90 12.04 15.20
CA VAL A 94 10.29 11.45 14.00
C VAL A 94 9.25 10.43 14.44
N ALA A 95 7.98 10.68 14.12
CA ALA A 95 6.85 9.82 14.45
C ALA A 95 6.41 9.03 13.21
N ALA A 96 6.54 7.71 13.24
CA ALA A 96 6.39 6.87 12.04
C ALA A 96 4.93 6.72 11.54
N SER A 97 3.94 7.10 12.35
CA SER A 97 2.51 7.03 11.97
C SER A 97 1.64 7.94 12.85
N THR A 98 0.32 7.95 12.63
CA THR A 98 -0.62 8.80 13.39
C THR A 98 -0.57 8.58 14.91
N PRO A 99 -0.63 7.35 15.46
CA PRO A 99 -0.64 7.18 16.92
C PRO A 99 0.65 7.67 17.62
N PRO A 100 1.87 7.35 17.12
CA PRO A 100 3.11 7.95 17.62
C PRO A 100 3.11 9.48 17.57
N ALA A 101 2.61 10.07 16.48
CA ALA A 101 2.60 11.52 16.32
C ALA A 101 1.65 12.20 17.32
N LEU A 102 0.50 11.59 17.60
CA LEU A 102 -0.45 12.07 18.61
C LEU A 102 0.17 11.98 20.02
N ALA A 103 0.82 10.87 20.35
CA ALA A 103 1.50 10.69 21.63
C ALA A 103 2.62 11.74 21.82
N ALA A 104 3.45 11.95 20.80
CA ALA A 104 4.48 12.98 20.84
C ALA A 104 3.89 14.39 21.00
N LYS A 105 2.84 14.73 20.24
CA LYS A 105 2.16 16.04 20.32
C LYS A 105 1.54 16.30 21.70
N GLN A 106 1.03 15.26 22.36
CA GLN A 106 0.52 15.34 23.73
C GLN A 106 1.66 15.58 24.74
N ALA A 107 2.81 14.95 24.52
CA ALA A 107 3.94 15.01 25.44
C ALA A 107 4.75 16.31 25.36
N THR A 108 4.72 17.04 24.22
CA THR A 108 5.48 18.28 24.06
C THR A 108 4.87 19.24 23.03
N ARG A 109 4.97 20.55 23.33
CA ARG A 109 4.54 21.65 22.45
C ARG A 109 5.71 22.46 21.87
N THR A 110 6.94 22.16 22.27
CA THR A 110 8.13 22.94 21.90
C THR A 110 9.12 22.12 21.08
N LEU A 111 9.26 20.82 21.36
CA LEU A 111 10.18 19.95 20.64
C LEU A 111 9.61 19.67 19.24
N PRO A 112 10.37 19.88 18.15
CA PRO A 112 9.88 19.61 16.80
C PRO A 112 9.47 18.15 16.62
N ILE A 113 8.33 17.92 15.99
CA ILE A 113 7.79 16.60 15.66
C ILE A 113 7.59 16.53 14.14
N VAL A 114 8.21 15.54 13.52
CA VAL A 114 8.07 15.23 12.09
C VAL A 114 7.34 13.89 11.95
N PHE A 115 6.10 13.89 11.48
CA PHE A 115 5.39 12.64 11.19
C PHE A 115 5.72 12.14 9.77
N ALA A 116 5.96 10.84 9.61
CA ALA A 116 6.44 10.27 8.34
C ALA A 116 5.33 9.69 7.45
N ALA A 117 4.21 9.23 8.03
CA ALA A 117 3.12 8.63 7.28
C ALA A 117 1.80 8.68 8.06
N THR A 118 1.06 9.78 7.95
CA THR A 118 -0.28 9.90 8.54
C THR A 118 -1.36 9.80 7.48
N ALA A 119 -2.48 9.14 7.79
CA ALA A 119 -3.59 9.02 6.85
C ALA A 119 -4.29 10.37 6.59
N ASP A 120 -4.49 11.15 7.66
CA ASP A 120 -5.18 12.44 7.63
C ASP A 120 -4.71 13.30 8.81
N ALA A 121 -3.71 14.15 8.56
CA ALA A 121 -3.08 14.97 9.60
C ALA A 121 -4.02 16.06 10.15
N VAL A 122 -5.01 16.51 9.37
CA VAL A 122 -5.93 17.57 9.77
C VAL A 122 -7.07 16.99 10.60
N ALA A 123 -7.74 15.95 10.12
CA ALA A 123 -8.86 15.35 10.86
C ALA A 123 -8.42 14.67 12.15
N SER A 124 -7.20 14.13 12.20
CA SER A 124 -6.59 13.61 13.44
C SER A 124 -6.19 14.72 14.42
N GLY A 125 -6.26 15.98 14.00
CA GLY A 125 -5.88 17.12 14.82
C GLY A 125 -4.37 17.21 15.06
N LEU A 126 -3.52 16.57 14.25
CA LEU A 126 -2.07 16.72 14.32
C LEU A 126 -1.65 18.13 13.88
N VAL A 127 -2.28 18.66 12.83
CA VAL A 127 -2.01 19.98 12.27
C VAL A 127 -3.30 20.73 11.99
N THR A 128 -3.26 22.07 11.97
CA THR A 128 -4.46 22.89 11.65
C THR A 128 -4.75 22.92 10.15
N SER A 129 -3.71 22.90 9.32
CA SER A 129 -3.80 22.77 7.87
C SER A 129 -2.51 22.17 7.30
N LEU A 130 -2.58 21.60 6.10
CA LEU A 130 -1.39 21.03 5.45
C LEU A 130 -0.37 22.12 5.05
N ALA A 131 -0.85 23.28 4.58
CA ALA A 131 0.03 24.38 4.17
C ALA A 131 0.64 25.14 5.36
N ARG A 132 -0.07 25.20 6.49
CA ARG A 132 0.35 25.91 7.70
C ARG A 132 -0.02 25.07 8.93
N PRO A 133 0.91 24.26 9.46
CA PRO A 133 0.58 23.31 10.51
C PRO A 133 0.17 23.91 11.86
N GLY A 134 0.62 25.13 12.17
CA GLY A 134 0.17 25.91 13.32
C GLY A 134 0.81 25.56 14.67
N GLY A 135 1.93 24.83 14.70
CA GLY A 135 2.64 24.47 15.94
C GLY A 135 3.98 23.79 15.68
N ASN A 136 4.45 22.98 16.64
CA ASN A 136 5.71 22.22 16.57
C ASN A 136 5.62 20.90 15.77
N VAL A 137 4.52 20.67 15.05
CA VAL A 137 4.25 19.41 14.34
C VAL A 137 4.19 19.67 12.84
N THR A 138 4.93 18.90 12.07
CA THR A 138 4.93 18.90 10.59
C THR A 138 5.17 17.49 10.06
N GLY A 139 5.10 17.26 8.75
CA GLY A 139 5.41 15.94 8.21
C GLY A 139 4.75 15.61 6.88
N LEU A 140 4.66 14.31 6.60
CA LEU A 140 4.14 13.72 5.38
C LEU A 140 2.80 13.00 5.63
N SER A 141 1.77 13.41 4.88
CA SER A 141 0.44 12.79 4.87
C SER A 141 0.20 12.14 3.51
N PHE A 142 -0.36 10.95 3.49
CA PHE A 142 -0.66 10.23 2.24
C PHE A 142 -2.14 10.34 1.81
N LEU A 143 -2.91 11.27 2.40
CA LEU A 143 -4.22 11.72 1.90
C LEU A 143 -5.19 10.55 1.63
N ALA A 144 -5.37 9.68 2.62
CA ALA A 144 -6.14 8.46 2.45
C ALA A 144 -7.60 8.69 1.97
N PRO A 145 -8.35 9.68 2.51
CA PRO A 145 -9.70 9.99 2.02
C PRO A 145 -9.75 10.39 0.55
N GLU A 146 -8.75 11.13 0.08
CA GLU A 146 -8.68 11.63 -1.30
C GLU A 146 -8.29 10.53 -2.29
N LEU A 147 -7.48 9.55 -1.85
CA LEU A 147 -6.96 8.49 -2.72
C LEU A 147 -7.85 7.25 -2.83
N VAL A 148 -8.78 7.01 -1.90
CA VAL A 148 -9.60 5.78 -1.90
C VAL A 148 -10.37 5.57 -3.20
N GLY A 149 -10.93 6.66 -3.76
CA GLY A 149 -11.62 6.63 -5.04
C GLY A 149 -10.65 6.32 -6.20
N LYS A 150 -9.46 6.91 -6.18
CA LYS A 150 -8.43 6.64 -7.21
C LYS A 150 -7.95 5.21 -7.19
N TYR A 151 -7.79 4.59 -6.03
CA TYR A 151 -7.47 3.16 -5.95
C TYR A 151 -8.59 2.29 -6.53
N LEU A 152 -9.85 2.66 -6.32
CA LEU A 152 -10.97 1.96 -6.93
C LEU A 152 -10.99 2.15 -8.46
N GLU A 153 -10.79 3.36 -8.97
CA GLU A 153 -10.65 3.62 -10.41
C GLU A 153 -9.50 2.81 -11.04
N GLN A 154 -8.34 2.79 -10.41
CA GLN A 154 -7.19 2.01 -10.89
C GLN A 154 -7.48 0.51 -10.87
N LEU A 155 -8.20 0.01 -9.86
CA LEU A 155 -8.60 -1.38 -9.78
C LEU A 155 -9.52 -1.78 -10.94
N THR A 156 -10.50 -0.94 -11.29
CA THR A 156 -11.41 -1.23 -12.41
C THR A 156 -10.74 -1.11 -13.78
N GLN A 157 -9.69 -0.28 -13.89
CA GLN A 157 -8.85 -0.23 -15.09
C GLN A 157 -7.97 -1.47 -15.24
N ALA A 158 -7.41 -1.97 -14.14
CA ALA A 158 -6.55 -3.15 -14.13
C ALA A 158 -7.33 -4.46 -14.30
N VAL A 159 -8.53 -4.54 -13.72
CA VAL A 159 -9.41 -5.72 -13.78
C VAL A 159 -10.60 -5.42 -14.68
N HIS A 160 -10.46 -5.71 -15.97
CA HIS A 160 -11.51 -5.48 -16.96
C HIS A 160 -12.80 -6.24 -16.64
N GLY A 161 -13.95 -5.58 -16.81
CA GLY A 161 -15.27 -6.19 -16.61
C GLY A 161 -15.66 -6.42 -15.14
N VAL A 162 -14.92 -5.85 -14.19
CA VAL A 162 -15.29 -5.89 -12.78
C VAL A 162 -16.62 -5.14 -12.56
N SER A 163 -17.57 -5.81 -11.93
CA SER A 163 -18.90 -5.28 -11.60
C SER A 163 -19.17 -5.31 -10.09
N ARG A 164 -18.40 -6.11 -9.34
CA ARG A 164 -18.50 -6.21 -7.89
C ARG A 164 -17.13 -6.26 -7.22
N VAL A 165 -16.90 -5.32 -6.30
CA VAL A 165 -15.64 -5.17 -5.56
C VAL A 165 -15.91 -5.32 -4.06
N ALA A 166 -15.11 -6.14 -3.40
CA ALA A 166 -15.06 -6.20 -1.94
C ALA A 166 -14.24 -5.03 -1.41
N VAL A 167 -14.71 -4.38 -0.34
CA VAL A 167 -13.99 -3.36 0.40
C VAL A 167 -13.72 -3.92 1.79
N LEU A 168 -12.47 -4.27 2.09
CA LEU A 168 -12.08 -4.72 3.42
C LEU A 168 -11.68 -3.51 4.28
N SER A 169 -12.41 -3.28 5.36
CA SER A 169 -12.16 -2.23 6.34
C SER A 169 -11.73 -2.79 7.69
N HIS A 170 -11.04 -1.96 8.48
CA HIS A 170 -10.75 -2.23 9.88
C HIS A 170 -11.40 -1.12 10.74
N PRO A 171 -12.58 -1.39 11.32
CA PRO A 171 -13.30 -0.41 12.13
C PRO A 171 -12.46 0.16 13.27
N GLY A 172 -12.40 1.48 13.38
CA GLY A 172 -11.64 2.17 14.43
C GLY A 172 -10.13 2.22 14.19
N ALA A 173 -9.63 1.78 13.03
CA ALA A 173 -8.22 1.94 12.67
C ALA A 173 -7.79 3.40 12.51
N LEU A 174 -8.73 4.26 12.13
CA LEU A 174 -8.55 5.70 11.91
C LEU A 174 -9.60 6.48 12.71
N GLY A 175 -9.42 7.79 12.82
CA GLY A 175 -10.45 8.65 13.41
C GLY A 175 -11.76 8.55 12.60
N GLU A 176 -12.90 8.54 13.30
CA GLU A 176 -14.20 8.27 12.67
C GLU A 176 -14.51 9.16 11.46
N ARG A 177 -14.07 10.44 11.50
CA ARG A 177 -14.25 11.37 10.39
C ARG A 177 -13.53 10.90 9.14
N THR A 178 -12.28 10.48 9.28
CA THR A 178 -11.45 9.97 8.18
C THR A 178 -12.02 8.66 7.64
N GLU A 179 -12.44 7.75 8.52
CA GLU A 179 -13.07 6.49 8.11
C GLU A 179 -14.37 6.72 7.32
N ARG A 180 -15.28 7.56 7.84
CA ARG A 180 -16.50 7.95 7.12
C ARG A 180 -16.20 8.61 5.78
N ALA A 181 -15.17 9.47 5.71
CA ALA A 181 -14.77 10.11 4.47
C ALA A 181 -14.27 9.09 3.43
N MET A 182 -13.48 8.10 3.87
CA MET A 182 -12.99 7.04 2.98
C MET A 182 -14.13 6.15 2.45
N LEU A 183 -15.03 5.71 3.33
CA LEU A 183 -16.19 4.90 2.92
C LEU A 183 -17.07 5.65 1.93
N LYS A 184 -17.40 6.91 2.24
CA LYS A 184 -18.20 7.78 1.35
C LYS A 184 -17.49 8.01 0.02
N GLY A 185 -16.18 8.25 0.02
CA GLY A 185 -15.38 8.41 -1.19
C GLY A 185 -15.44 7.17 -2.09
N ALA A 186 -15.26 5.98 -1.50
CA ALA A 186 -15.37 4.72 -2.22
C ALA A 186 -16.76 4.53 -2.84
N GLU A 187 -17.83 4.79 -2.09
CA GLU A 187 -19.21 4.69 -2.60
C GLU A 187 -19.49 5.64 -3.76
N VAL A 188 -19.08 6.91 -3.65
CA VAL A 188 -19.29 7.91 -4.70
C VAL A 188 -18.58 7.49 -5.99
N THR A 189 -17.33 7.06 -5.89
CA THR A 189 -16.57 6.56 -7.04
C THR A 189 -17.20 5.30 -7.62
N ALA A 190 -17.61 4.34 -6.79
CA ALA A 190 -18.23 3.10 -7.25
C ALA A 190 -19.51 3.36 -8.06
N ARG A 191 -20.36 4.29 -7.61
CA ARG A 191 -21.56 4.72 -8.37
C ARG A 191 -21.18 5.30 -9.73
N GLY A 192 -20.16 6.14 -9.79
CA GLY A 192 -19.67 6.72 -11.05
C GLY A 192 -19.08 5.68 -12.02
N LEU A 193 -18.51 4.61 -11.50
CA LEU A 193 -17.94 3.50 -12.28
C LEU A 193 -18.95 2.38 -12.61
N GLY A 194 -20.17 2.44 -12.06
CA GLY A 194 -21.17 1.37 -12.23
C GLY A 194 -20.80 0.07 -11.51
N VAL A 195 -19.99 0.14 -10.45
CA VAL A 195 -19.52 -1.02 -9.68
C VAL A 195 -20.27 -1.13 -8.36
N GLN A 196 -20.64 -2.34 -7.97
CA GLN A 196 -21.23 -2.63 -6.66
C GLN A 196 -20.14 -2.90 -5.62
N LEU A 197 -20.21 -2.22 -4.47
CA LEU A 197 -19.31 -2.48 -3.34
C LEU A 197 -19.96 -3.46 -2.35
N GLN A 198 -19.17 -4.42 -1.86
CA GLN A 198 -19.50 -5.22 -0.69
C GLN A 198 -18.52 -4.84 0.42
N PHE A 199 -19.02 -4.18 1.47
CA PHE A 199 -18.20 -3.82 2.63
C PHE A 199 -18.06 -5.01 3.57
N LEU A 200 -16.83 -5.26 4.02
CA LEU A 200 -16.46 -6.34 4.90
C LEU A 200 -15.54 -5.79 5.98
N GLU A 201 -15.82 -6.13 7.23
CA GLU A 201 -15.05 -5.67 8.37
C GLU A 201 -14.12 -6.77 8.87
N ALA A 202 -12.89 -6.41 9.24
CA ALA A 202 -11.97 -7.24 9.99
C ALA A 202 -11.36 -6.44 11.15
N ARG A 203 -11.61 -6.89 12.38
CA ARG A 203 -11.04 -6.29 13.60
C ARG A 203 -9.67 -6.87 13.92
N GLY A 204 -9.38 -8.06 13.40
CA GLY A 204 -8.06 -8.67 13.48
C GLY A 204 -7.83 -9.73 12.42
N PRO A 205 -6.64 -10.37 12.43
CA PRO A 205 -6.28 -11.38 11.46
C PRO A 205 -7.18 -12.63 11.46
N ASP A 206 -7.82 -12.92 12.59
CA ASP A 206 -8.72 -14.07 12.74
C ASP A 206 -10.05 -13.88 11.99
N ASP A 207 -10.42 -12.65 11.64
CA ASP A 207 -11.64 -12.35 10.89
C ASP A 207 -11.46 -12.58 9.38
N PHE A 208 -10.24 -12.76 8.89
CA PHE A 208 -9.97 -12.78 7.45
C PHE A 208 -10.65 -13.96 6.75
N ASP A 209 -10.59 -15.17 7.30
CA ASP A 209 -11.19 -16.33 6.64
C ASP A 209 -12.72 -16.17 6.49
N ARG A 210 -13.36 -15.55 7.50
CA ARG A 210 -14.77 -15.17 7.43
C ARG A 210 -15.00 -14.12 6.34
N ALA A 211 -14.23 -13.04 6.32
CA ALA A 211 -14.36 -11.97 5.33
C ALA A 211 -14.22 -12.52 3.90
N PHE A 212 -13.20 -13.35 3.63
CA PHE A 212 -13.00 -13.97 2.31
C PHE A 212 -14.08 -15.01 1.94
N SER A 213 -14.68 -15.69 2.92
CA SER A 213 -15.86 -16.53 2.69
C SER A 213 -17.07 -15.69 2.26
N GLU A 214 -17.31 -14.57 2.93
CA GLU A 214 -18.39 -13.63 2.58
C GLU A 214 -18.16 -12.95 1.21
N MET A 215 -16.90 -12.63 0.85
CA MET A 215 -16.52 -12.19 -0.50
C MET A 215 -16.94 -13.20 -1.57
N THR A 216 -16.71 -14.48 -1.30
CA THR A 216 -17.00 -15.57 -2.24
C THR A 216 -18.50 -15.73 -2.41
N ARG A 217 -19.27 -15.74 -1.32
CA ARG A 217 -20.74 -15.77 -1.36
C ARG A 217 -21.32 -14.57 -2.10
N GLY A 218 -20.73 -13.40 -1.89
CA GLY A 218 -21.10 -12.17 -2.60
C GLY A 218 -20.71 -12.16 -4.08
N ARG A 219 -19.91 -13.12 -4.56
CA ARG A 219 -19.38 -13.17 -5.94
C ARG A 219 -18.60 -11.91 -6.30
N THR A 220 -17.84 -11.38 -5.34
CA THR A 220 -16.90 -10.28 -5.59
C THR A 220 -15.79 -10.76 -6.50
N GLN A 221 -15.36 -9.90 -7.42
CA GLN A 221 -14.40 -10.21 -8.48
C GLN A 221 -13.03 -9.55 -8.23
N ALA A 222 -13.00 -8.55 -7.35
CA ALA A 222 -11.79 -7.88 -6.93
C ALA A 222 -11.91 -7.42 -5.46
N LEU A 223 -10.78 -7.15 -4.83
CA LEU A 223 -10.66 -6.70 -3.45
C LEU A 223 -9.89 -5.38 -3.41
N THR A 224 -10.45 -4.40 -2.71
CA THR A 224 -9.73 -3.23 -2.23
C THR A 224 -9.66 -3.26 -0.71
N VAL A 225 -8.53 -2.85 -0.16
CA VAL A 225 -8.26 -2.87 1.28
C VAL A 225 -8.07 -1.43 1.74
N LEU A 226 -8.89 -0.99 2.71
CA LEU A 226 -8.77 0.36 3.24
C LEU A 226 -7.54 0.51 4.13
N THR A 227 -7.03 1.75 4.18
CA THR A 227 -5.88 2.13 5.00
C THR A 227 -6.05 1.70 6.45
N SER A 228 -5.15 0.85 6.92
CA SER A 228 -5.05 0.39 8.30
C SER A 228 -3.67 -0.18 8.57
N ILE A 229 -3.10 0.10 9.75
CA ILE A 229 -1.80 -0.48 10.14
C ILE A 229 -1.91 -2.01 10.25
N MET A 230 -2.98 -2.53 10.86
CA MET A 230 -3.17 -3.98 11.01
C MET A 230 -3.31 -4.68 9.64
N LEU A 231 -4.14 -4.15 8.74
CA LEU A 231 -4.29 -4.73 7.40
C LEU A 231 -3.01 -4.59 6.57
N PHE A 232 -2.23 -3.52 6.77
CA PHE A 232 -0.94 -3.34 6.12
C PHE A 232 0.10 -4.34 6.63
N ASP A 233 0.18 -4.58 7.93
CA ASP A 233 1.09 -5.56 8.54
C ASP A 233 0.76 -6.97 8.02
N GLU A 234 -0.54 -7.27 7.84
CA GLU A 234 -1.06 -8.55 7.35
C GLU A 234 -1.14 -8.68 5.82
N ARG A 235 -0.62 -7.70 5.06
CA ARG A 235 -0.77 -7.64 3.59
C ARG A 235 -0.35 -8.92 2.86
N ARG A 236 0.66 -9.65 3.36
CA ARG A 236 1.09 -10.93 2.78
C ARG A 236 0.00 -11.99 2.91
N ARG A 237 -0.58 -12.14 4.10
CA ARG A 237 -1.69 -13.07 4.36
C ARG A 237 -2.92 -12.71 3.54
N LEU A 238 -3.25 -11.43 3.43
CA LEU A 238 -4.36 -10.94 2.60
C LEU A 238 -4.15 -11.27 1.11
N VAL A 239 -2.94 -11.08 0.57
CA VAL A 239 -2.60 -11.43 -0.81
C VAL A 239 -2.70 -12.94 -1.04
N ASP A 240 -2.20 -13.75 -0.10
CA ASP A 240 -2.27 -15.21 -0.21
C ASP A 240 -3.71 -15.72 -0.15
N LEU A 241 -4.56 -15.13 0.70
CA LEU A 241 -5.99 -15.39 0.72
C LEU A 241 -6.65 -15.01 -0.62
N ALA A 242 -6.41 -13.79 -1.11
CA ALA A 242 -6.97 -13.33 -2.38
C ALA A 242 -6.61 -14.27 -3.55
N ARG A 243 -5.37 -14.76 -3.60
CA ARG A 243 -4.93 -15.73 -4.61
C ARG A 243 -5.67 -17.06 -4.53
N ARG A 244 -5.94 -17.56 -3.33
CA ARG A 244 -6.67 -18.83 -3.11
C ARG A 244 -8.14 -18.69 -3.51
N TYR A 245 -8.80 -17.63 -3.07
CA TYR A 245 -10.23 -17.46 -3.25
C TYR A 245 -10.61 -17.01 -4.67
N LEU A 246 -9.82 -16.14 -5.32
CA LEU A 246 -10.11 -15.69 -6.69
C LEU A 246 -9.88 -16.81 -7.73
N ARG A 247 -8.85 -17.66 -7.57
CA ARG A 247 -8.64 -18.83 -8.45
C ARG A 247 -9.74 -19.90 -8.32
N GLY A 248 -10.33 -20.03 -7.13
CA GLY A 248 -11.44 -20.97 -6.89
C GLY A 248 -12.72 -20.58 -7.63
N GLN A 249 -12.97 -19.29 -7.85
CA GLN A 249 -14.16 -18.80 -8.55
C GLN A 249 -14.13 -19.08 -10.06
N ASP A 250 -12.97 -18.96 -10.71
CA ASP A 250 -12.83 -19.22 -12.16
C ASP A 250 -13.11 -20.69 -12.51
N SER A 251 -12.78 -21.60 -11.59
CA SER A 251 -13.01 -23.05 -11.71
C SER A 251 -14.51 -23.39 -11.74
N GLN A 252 -15.32 -22.69 -10.95
CA GLN A 252 -16.77 -22.90 -10.91
C GLN A 252 -17.49 -22.22 -12.09
N GLY A 253 -16.96 -21.10 -12.59
CA GLY A 253 -17.50 -20.42 -13.78
C GLY A 253 -17.38 -21.25 -15.08
N HIS A 254 -16.36 -22.10 -15.18
CA HIS A 254 -16.19 -23.00 -16.34
C HIS A 254 -17.12 -24.23 -16.31
N GLN A 255 -17.54 -24.71 -15.13
CA GLN A 255 -18.52 -25.79 -15.04
C GLN A 255 -19.93 -25.34 -15.46
N ALA A 256 -20.31 -24.09 -15.20
CA ALA A 256 -21.62 -23.55 -15.58
C ALA A 256 -21.76 -23.22 -17.07
N ARG A 257 -20.68 -23.29 -17.87
CA ARG A 257 -20.68 -22.97 -19.31
C ARG A 257 -20.61 -24.18 -20.25
N ARG A 258 -20.69 -25.42 -19.73
CA ARG A 258 -20.87 -26.59 -20.62
C ARG A 258 -22.30 -26.58 -21.18
N PRO A 259 -22.51 -26.43 -22.49
CA PRO A 259 -23.82 -26.66 -23.07
C PRO A 259 -24.15 -28.15 -22.91
N ALA A 260 -25.34 -28.45 -22.42
CA ALA A 260 -25.90 -29.79 -22.51
C ALA A 260 -26.05 -30.15 -24.00
N ARG A 261 -25.09 -30.90 -24.55
CA ARG A 261 -25.29 -31.57 -25.84
C ARG A 261 -26.37 -32.63 -25.65
N ARG A 262 -27.60 -32.26 -26.03
CA ARG A 262 -28.68 -33.17 -26.39
C ARG A 262 -28.16 -34.11 -27.48
N ALA A 263 -27.98 -35.38 -27.15
CA ALA A 263 -27.92 -36.45 -28.13
C ALA A 263 -29.37 -36.87 -28.44
N ALA A 264 -29.89 -36.36 -29.54
CA ALA A 264 -31.08 -36.88 -30.20
C ALA A 264 -30.78 -36.84 -31.69
N ASP A 265 -30.26 -37.96 -32.20
CA ASP A 265 -30.41 -38.42 -33.59
C ASP A 265 -29.66 -39.75 -33.74
N GLU A 266 -30.35 -40.84 -33.38
CA GLU A 266 -30.13 -42.14 -34.01
C GLU A 266 -31.48 -42.64 -34.51
N VAL A 267 -31.79 -42.31 -35.76
CA VAL A 267 -32.90 -42.90 -36.50
C VAL A 267 -32.49 -44.29 -36.96
N ARG A 268 -33.13 -45.25 -36.30
CA ARG A 268 -33.28 -46.67 -36.59
C ARG A 268 -33.60 -46.94 -38.07
N ALA A 269 -32.64 -47.51 -38.81
CA ALA A 269 -32.90 -48.22 -40.07
C ALA A 269 -32.92 -49.73 -39.79
N GLY A 270 -34.04 -50.38 -40.06
CA GLY A 270 -34.14 -51.83 -39.96
C GLY A 270 -35.57 -52.34 -39.89
N HIS A 271 -36.28 -52.31 -41.02
CA HIS A 271 -37.40 -53.22 -41.30
C HIS A 271 -37.49 -53.42 -42.81
N GLN A 272 -37.22 -54.65 -43.24
CA GLN A 272 -37.43 -55.16 -44.58
C GLN A 272 -38.32 -56.41 -44.44
N PRO A 273 -39.37 -56.56 -45.26
CA PRO A 273 -39.84 -57.88 -45.63
C PRO A 273 -39.89 -58.09 -47.16
N GLN A 274 -39.98 -59.38 -47.48
CA GLN A 274 -39.80 -60.09 -48.74
C GLN A 274 -40.76 -59.68 -49.86
N ASP A 275 -40.36 -59.84 -51.13
CA ASP A 275 -40.96 -60.91 -51.96
C ASP A 275 -40.22 -61.22 -53.27
N ARG A 276 -40.42 -62.48 -53.69
CA ARG A 276 -39.78 -63.25 -54.76
C ARG A 276 -40.30 -62.92 -56.16
N GLN A 277 -39.48 -63.13 -57.20
CA GLN A 277 -39.67 -64.10 -58.31
C GLN A 277 -38.64 -63.86 -59.45
N GLY A 278 -38.09 -64.95 -60.01
CA GLY A 278 -37.26 -64.97 -61.24
C GLY A 278 -38.12 -64.94 -62.53
N PRO A 279 -37.61 -65.26 -63.75
CA PRO A 279 -36.49 -66.17 -64.06
C PRO A 279 -35.48 -65.71 -65.15
N ARG A 280 -34.42 -66.54 -65.27
CA ARG A 280 -33.38 -66.72 -66.32
C ARG A 280 -33.92 -66.83 -67.77
N PRO A 281 -33.12 -66.65 -68.86
CA PRO A 281 -32.05 -67.61 -69.23
C PRO A 281 -30.80 -67.13 -70.01
N ASP A 282 -29.81 -68.04 -70.01
CA ASP A 282 -28.82 -68.45 -71.03
C ASP A 282 -27.80 -67.45 -71.64
N ASN A 283 -26.49 -67.69 -71.43
CA ASN A 283 -25.53 -68.53 -72.21
C ASN A 283 -24.84 -67.61 -73.27
N SER A 284 -23.53 -67.48 -73.44
CA SER A 284 -22.44 -68.44 -73.68
C SER A 284 -21.14 -67.58 -73.73
N ALA A 285 -19.96 -67.99 -73.24
CA ALA A 285 -18.90 -68.70 -74.00
C ALA A 285 -17.56 -67.91 -74.08
N VAL A 286 -16.47 -68.61 -73.72
CA VAL A 286 -15.11 -68.63 -74.33
C VAL A 286 -14.21 -67.38 -74.05
N ALA A 287 -13.12 -67.43 -73.27
CA ALA A 287 -11.89 -68.25 -73.20
C ALA A 287 -10.67 -67.61 -73.90
N ALA A 288 -9.49 -68.05 -73.44
CA ALA A 288 -8.10 -67.81 -73.88
C ALA A 288 -7.35 -66.68 -73.16
N ALA A 289 -6.08 -66.82 -72.76
CA ALA A 289 -5.16 -67.97 -72.70
C ALA A 289 -3.86 -67.53 -71.99
N THR A 290 -3.16 -68.50 -71.39
CA THR A 290 -1.68 -68.68 -71.25
C THR A 290 -0.84 -67.51 -70.67
N GLY A 291 0.05 -67.70 -69.70
CA GLY A 291 0.86 -68.87 -69.35
C GLY A 291 2.33 -68.43 -69.32
N GLY A 292 2.98 -68.60 -68.17
CA GLY A 292 4.37 -68.24 -67.86
C GLY A 292 4.59 -68.25 -66.37
#